data_AF-A0A8S8YNX4-F1
#
_entry.id   AF-A0A8S8YNX4-F1
#
_cell.length_a   1.000
_cell.length_b   1.000
_cell.length_c   1.000
_cell.angle_alpha   90.00
_cell.angle_beta   90.00
_cell.angle_gamma   90.00
#
_symmetry.space_group_name_H-M   'P 1'
#
loop_
_entity.id
_entity.type
_entity.pdbx_description
1 polymer ?
#
loop_
_entity_poly.entity_id
_entity_poly.type
_entity_poly.pdbx_seq_one_letter_code
_entity_poly.pdbx_strand_id
1 'polypeptide(L)'
;MRLQEDEPKRIYDAILSGETDMISGDRLGHSEKILVYGQVLEAMLIHTDRSEEVIAQIAYLRKMFAIEEAEHRAIARSLDRQLEEIVHRSFIDEYRVRLNETGDALRQISSQLLERVVRR
;
A
#
# COMPACT_ATOMS: atom_id res chain seq x y z
N MET A 1 15.51 3.36 -7.42
CA MET A 1 16.52 2.74 -6.54
C MET A 1 16.80 1.34 -7.03
N ARG A 2 18.07 0.92 -7.11
CA ARG A 2 18.46 -0.47 -7.39
C ARG A 2 19.17 -0.99 -6.16
N LEU A 3 18.47 -1.80 -5.37
CA LEU A 3 19.07 -2.58 -4.30
C LEU A 3 19.95 -3.67 -4.92
N GLN A 4 20.98 -4.10 -4.20
CA GLN A 4 21.71 -5.32 -4.58
C GLN A 4 20.75 -6.53 -4.48
N GLU A 5 21.04 -7.59 -5.24
CA GLU A 5 20.14 -8.75 -5.36
C GLU A 5 19.84 -9.42 -4.01
N ASP A 6 20.81 -9.45 -3.10
CA ASP A 6 20.71 -10.04 -1.77
C ASP A 6 20.22 -9.07 -0.68
N GLU A 7 20.27 -7.77 -0.96
CA GLU A 7 20.00 -6.71 0.00
C GLU A 7 18.56 -6.76 0.59
N PRO A 8 17.49 -6.98 -0.20
CA PRO A 8 16.14 -7.11 0.35
C PRO A 8 15.99 -8.25 1.37
N LYS A 9 16.53 -9.43 1.04
CA LYS A 9 16.48 -10.60 1.93
C LYS A 9 17.26 -10.33 3.21
N ARG A 10 18.45 -9.75 3.07
CA ARG A 10 19.33 -9.44 4.21
C ARG A 10 18.70 -8.45 5.18
N ILE A 11 18.03 -7.42 4.66
CA ILE A 11 17.25 -6.46 5.47
C ILE A 11 16.10 -7.16 6.18
N TYR A 12 15.36 -8.02 5.46
CA TYR A 12 14.26 -8.78 6.04
C TYR A 12 14.72 -9.68 7.21
N ASP A 13 15.79 -10.45 6.99
CA ASP A 13 16.35 -11.35 8.01
C ASP A 13 16.84 -10.55 9.24
N ALA A 14 17.47 -9.38 9.04
CA ALA A 14 17.89 -8.49 10.12
C ALA A 14 16.73 -7.93 10.95
N ILE A 15 15.58 -7.63 10.31
CA ILE A 15 14.36 -7.21 11.03
C ILE A 15 13.83 -8.35 11.90
N LEU A 16 13.81 -9.58 11.38
CA LEU A 16 13.33 -10.74 12.13
C LEU A 16 14.26 -11.13 13.29
N SER A 17 15.57 -10.98 13.12
CA SER A 17 16.57 -11.27 14.17
C SER A 17 16.67 -10.14 15.21
N GLY A 18 16.09 -8.97 14.95
CA GLY A 18 16.21 -7.79 15.80
C GLY A 18 17.54 -7.06 15.66
N GLU A 19 18.34 -7.39 14.65
CA GLU A 19 19.64 -6.80 14.35
C GLU A 19 19.50 -5.49 13.57
N THR A 20 18.74 -4.53 14.13
CA THR A 20 18.40 -3.27 13.44
C THR A 20 19.61 -2.40 13.14
N ASP A 21 20.72 -2.59 13.85
CA ASP A 21 21.97 -1.86 13.65
C ASP A 21 22.65 -2.22 12.31
N MET A 22 22.27 -3.35 11.70
CA MET A 22 22.74 -3.76 10.37
C MET A 22 21.94 -3.13 9.23
N ILE A 23 20.86 -2.42 9.54
CA ILE A 23 19.95 -1.81 8.58
C ILE A 23 20.33 -0.33 8.43
N SER A 24 20.73 0.05 7.22
CA SER A 24 21.04 1.43 6.86
C SER A 24 20.13 1.89 5.73
N GLY A 25 19.76 3.17 5.75
CA GLY A 25 19.00 3.78 4.66
C GLY A 25 18.59 5.21 4.99
N ASP A 26 18.13 5.91 3.97
CA ASP A 26 17.61 7.26 4.13
C ASP A 26 16.16 7.23 4.62
N ARG A 27 15.81 8.25 5.42
CA ARG A 27 14.41 8.45 5.80
C ARG A 27 13.63 8.92 4.59
N LEU A 28 12.58 8.17 4.23
CA LEU A 28 11.64 8.60 3.21
C LEU A 28 10.95 9.90 3.61
N GLY A 29 11.03 10.89 2.73
CA GLY A 29 10.21 12.09 2.75
C GLY A 29 8.74 11.77 2.48
N HIS A 30 7.86 12.73 2.72
CA HIS A 30 6.41 12.54 2.58
C HIS A 30 6.00 12.18 1.14
N SER A 31 6.54 12.89 0.16
CA SER A 31 6.27 12.62 -1.27
C SER A 31 6.75 11.24 -1.70
N GLU A 32 7.86 10.76 -1.14
CA GLU A 32 8.38 9.41 -1.44
C GLU A 32 7.48 8.32 -0.84
N LYS A 33 6.96 8.54 0.38
CA LYS A 33 5.96 7.64 0.98
C LYS A 33 4.69 7.55 0.14
N ILE A 34 4.19 8.68 -0.35
CA ILE A 34 3.02 8.72 -1.26
C ILE A 34 3.29 7.91 -2.52
N LEU A 35 4.48 8.07 -3.12
CA LEU A 35 4.88 7.33 -4.33
C LEU A 35 4.94 5.82 -4.09
N VAL A 36 5.65 5.40 -3.04
CA VAL A 36 5.79 3.97 -2.69
C VAL A 36 4.43 3.35 -2.39
N TYR A 37 3.59 4.03 -1.61
CA TYR A 37 2.24 3.55 -1.33
C TYR A 37 1.39 3.41 -2.60
N GLY A 38 1.45 4.39 -3.50
CA GLY A 38 0.74 4.34 -4.78
C GLY A 38 1.15 3.15 -5.64
N GLN A 39 2.45 2.86 -5.72
CA GLN A 39 2.97 1.72 -6.48
C GLN A 39 2.55 0.36 -5.89
N VAL A 40 2.58 0.24 -4.56
CA VAL A 40 2.14 -0.99 -3.88
C VAL A 40 0.62 -1.19 -4.04
N LEU A 41 -0.16 -0.11 -3.95
CA LEU A 41 -1.60 -0.14 -4.19
C LEU A 41 -1.93 -0.53 -5.64
N GLU A 42 -1.23 0.04 -6.61
CA GLU A 42 -1.37 -0.29 -8.03
C GLU A 42 -1.12 -1.79 -8.29
N ALA A 43 -0.01 -2.32 -7.78
CA ALA A 43 0.32 -3.73 -7.92
C ALA A 43 -0.78 -4.63 -7.35
N MET A 44 -1.29 -4.30 -6.16
CA MET A 44 -2.39 -5.05 -5.53
C MET A 44 -3.66 -5.05 -6.39
N LEU A 45 -3.99 -3.92 -7.03
CA LEU A 45 -5.21 -3.81 -7.86
C LEU A 45 -5.11 -4.60 -9.17
N ILE A 46 -3.90 -4.76 -9.71
CA ILE A 46 -3.63 -5.53 -10.95
C ILE A 46 -3.58 -7.03 -10.67
N HIS A 47 -3.05 -7.44 -9.51
CA HIS A 47 -2.94 -8.86 -9.13
C HIS A 47 -4.29 -9.48 -8.76
N THR A 48 -4.38 -10.81 -8.89
CA THR A 48 -5.61 -11.59 -8.66
C THR A 48 -5.84 -11.96 -7.20
N ASP A 49 -4.81 -11.94 -6.35
CA ASP A 49 -4.94 -12.20 -4.92
C ASP A 49 -5.26 -10.91 -4.15
N ARG A 50 -6.48 -10.84 -3.63
CA ARG A 50 -7.00 -9.74 -2.79
C ARG A 50 -7.55 -10.28 -1.47
N SER A 51 -6.88 -11.29 -0.92
CA SER A 51 -7.21 -11.83 0.40
C SER A 51 -7.25 -10.72 1.46
N GLU A 52 -8.01 -10.94 2.55
CA GLU A 52 -8.10 -10.00 3.66
C GLU A 52 -6.73 -9.65 4.25
N GLU A 53 -5.78 -10.60 4.22
CA GLU A 53 -4.41 -10.42 4.67
C GLU A 53 -3.66 -9.38 3.83
N VAL A 54 -3.78 -9.45 2.49
CA VAL A 54 -3.18 -8.48 1.57
C VAL A 54 -3.79 -7.09 1.80
N ILE A 55 -5.11 -7.00 1.94
CA ILE A 55 -5.78 -5.71 2.21
C ILE A 55 -5.33 -5.14 3.57
N ALA A 56 -5.15 -5.98 4.58
CA ALA A 56 -4.63 -5.57 5.89
C ALA A 56 -3.19 -5.03 5.80
N GLN A 57 -2.34 -5.61 4.95
CA GLN A 57 -0.99 -5.10 4.70
C GLN A 57 -1.02 -3.70 4.06
N ILE A 58 -1.92 -3.45 3.10
CA ILE A 58 -2.10 -2.12 2.50
C ILE A 58 -2.59 -1.11 3.54
N ALA A 59 -3.54 -1.51 4.40
CA ALA A 59 -4.02 -0.65 5.49
C ALA A 59 -2.91 -0.31 6.48
N TYR A 60 -2.07 -1.29 6.83
CA TYR A 60 -0.93 -1.08 7.71
C TYR A 60 0.10 -0.14 7.09
N LEU A 61 0.45 -0.33 5.81
CA LEU A 61 1.38 0.54 5.08
C LEU A 61 0.87 1.98 5.03
N ARG A 62 -0.42 2.16 4.71
CA ARG A 62 -1.07 3.48 4.72
C ARG A 62 -0.94 4.17 6.07
N LYS A 63 -1.20 3.43 7.17
CA LYS A 63 -1.08 3.93 8.53
C LYS A 63 0.36 4.29 8.88
N MET A 64 1.31 3.41 8.57
CA MET A 64 2.75 3.62 8.84
C MET A 64 3.31 4.84 8.11
N PHE A 65 2.82 5.11 6.90
CA PHE A 65 3.21 6.27 6.12
C PHE A 65 2.43 7.54 6.45
N ALA A 66 1.47 7.46 7.39
CA ALA A 66 0.59 8.56 7.77
C ALA A 66 -0.15 9.17 6.57
N ILE A 67 -0.61 8.33 5.65
CA ILE A 67 -1.34 8.78 4.45
C ILE A 67 -2.79 9.04 4.80
N GLU A 68 -3.18 10.30 4.71
CA GLU A 68 -4.51 10.76 5.03
C GLU A 68 -5.54 10.29 3.99
N GLU A 69 -6.81 10.37 4.35
CA GLU A 69 -7.91 10.01 3.45
C GLU A 69 -7.95 10.87 2.18
N ALA A 70 -7.63 12.16 2.29
CA ALA A 70 -7.57 13.04 1.12
C ALA A 70 -6.48 12.60 0.13
N GLU A 71 -5.32 12.21 0.65
CA GLU A 71 -4.17 11.75 -0.13
C GLU A 71 -4.45 10.38 -0.76
N HIS A 72 -4.98 9.43 0.02
CA HIS A 72 -5.41 8.13 -0.50
C HIS A 72 -6.41 8.29 -1.66
N ARG A 73 -7.42 9.16 -1.51
CA ARG A 73 -8.37 9.45 -2.59
C ARG A 73 -7.72 10.09 -3.80
N ALA A 74 -6.72 10.95 -3.60
CA ALA A 74 -5.99 11.56 -4.71
C ALA A 74 -5.17 10.52 -5.50
N ILE A 75 -4.54 9.58 -4.79
CA ILE A 75 -3.80 8.46 -5.36
C ILE A 75 -4.73 7.54 -6.14
N ALA A 76 -5.85 7.11 -5.54
CA ALA A 76 -6.87 6.29 -6.21
C ALA A 76 -7.39 6.93 -7.51
N ARG A 77 -7.66 8.24 -7.51
CA ARG A 77 -8.04 8.99 -8.73
C ARG A 77 -6.92 9.11 -9.76
N SER A 78 -5.65 9.09 -9.34
CA SER A 78 -4.53 9.05 -10.27
C SER A 78 -4.46 7.69 -10.95
N LEU A 79 -4.58 6.62 -10.17
CA LEU A 79 -4.57 5.24 -10.67
C LEU A 79 -5.71 4.99 -11.65
N ASP A 80 -6.95 5.40 -11.31
CA ASP A 80 -8.11 5.27 -12.19
C ASP A 80 -7.89 5.94 -13.56
N ARG A 81 -7.34 7.16 -13.58
CA ARG A 81 -7.01 7.88 -14.82
C ARG A 81 -5.93 7.19 -15.64
N GLN A 82 -4.89 6.66 -15.00
CA GLN A 82 -3.81 5.94 -15.70
C GLN A 82 -4.31 4.69 -16.44
N LEU A 83 -5.44 4.11 -16.01
CA LEU A 83 -5.98 2.91 -16.64
C LEU A 83 -6.88 3.21 -17.83
N GLU A 84 -7.56 4.36 -17.81
CA GLU A 84 -8.29 4.86 -18.98
C GLU A 84 -7.35 5.04 -20.20
N GLU A 85 -6.06 5.28 -19.96
CA GLU A 85 -5.06 5.53 -21.01
C GLU A 85 -4.44 4.25 -21.61
N ILE A 86 -4.57 3.06 -20.98
CA ILE A 86 -3.70 1.90 -21.29
C ILE A 86 -4.43 0.61 -21.77
N VAL A 87 -5.72 0.35 -21.45
CA VAL A 87 -6.31 -1.02 -21.63
C VAL A 87 -7.78 -1.08 -22.14
N HIS A 88 -8.18 -2.23 -22.73
CA HIS A 88 -9.56 -2.57 -23.13
C HIS A 88 -10.60 -2.41 -21.99
N ARG A 89 -11.79 -1.92 -22.35
CA ARG A 89 -12.90 -1.55 -21.44
C ARG A 89 -13.25 -2.57 -20.35
N SER A 90 -13.22 -3.87 -20.65
CA SER A 90 -13.55 -4.93 -19.67
C SER A 90 -12.56 -5.00 -18.51
N PHE A 91 -11.28 -4.74 -18.76
CA PHE A 91 -10.26 -4.68 -17.70
C PHE A 91 -10.42 -3.42 -16.83
N ILE A 92 -10.78 -2.29 -17.44
CA ILE A 92 -11.04 -1.03 -16.73
C ILE A 92 -12.22 -1.19 -15.76
N ASP A 93 -13.31 -1.79 -16.23
CA ASP A 93 -14.50 -1.98 -15.40
C ASP A 93 -14.21 -2.90 -14.19
N GLU A 94 -13.47 -3.99 -14.41
CA GLU A 94 -13.01 -4.86 -13.32
C GLU A 94 -12.10 -4.12 -12.35
N TYR A 95 -11.11 -3.38 -12.86
CA TYR A 95 -10.19 -2.61 -12.01
C TYR A 95 -10.93 -1.57 -11.15
N ARG A 96 -11.90 -0.85 -11.71
CA ARG A 96 -12.70 0.14 -10.98
C ARG A 96 -13.48 -0.48 -9.84
N VAL A 97 -14.09 -1.64 -10.10
CA VAL A 97 -14.75 -2.42 -9.05
C VAL A 97 -13.75 -2.76 -7.95
N ARG A 98 -12.56 -3.23 -8.30
CA ARG A 98 -11.51 -3.56 -7.32
C ARG A 98 -11.04 -2.35 -6.51
N LEU A 99 -10.91 -1.19 -7.13
CA LEU A 99 -10.49 0.04 -6.48
C LEU A 99 -11.52 0.50 -5.42
N ASN A 100 -12.80 0.46 -5.78
CA ASN A 100 -13.88 0.82 -4.86
C ASN A 100 -13.97 -0.17 -3.68
N GLU A 101 -13.98 -1.47 -3.95
CA GLU A 101 -14.00 -2.52 -2.91
C GLU A 101 -12.83 -2.38 -1.94
N THR A 102 -11.63 -2.08 -2.46
CA THR A 102 -10.43 -1.85 -1.65
C THR A 102 -10.60 -0.62 -0.76
N GLY A 103 -11.11 0.49 -1.31
CA GLY A 103 -11.36 1.70 -0.53
C GLY A 103 -12.30 1.45 0.66
N ASP A 104 -13.37 0.69 0.44
CA ASP A 104 -14.33 0.33 1.49
C ASP A 104 -13.70 -0.58 2.55
N ALA A 105 -12.97 -1.62 2.13
CA ALA A 105 -12.29 -2.53 3.05
C ALA A 105 -11.22 -1.82 3.90
N LEU A 106 -10.43 -0.92 3.29
CA LEU A 106 -9.44 -0.11 4.01
C LEU A 106 -10.10 0.79 5.06
N ARG A 107 -11.26 1.37 4.75
CA ARG A 107 -12.03 2.18 5.70
C ARG A 107 -12.48 1.34 6.89
N GLN A 108 -13.05 0.16 6.63
CA GLN A 108 -13.51 -0.77 7.66
C GLN A 108 -12.37 -1.21 8.60
N ILE A 109 -11.23 -1.62 8.04
CA ILE A 109 -10.06 -2.03 8.84
C ILE A 109 -9.53 -0.86 9.65
N SER A 110 -9.46 0.33 9.06
CA SER A 110 -9.00 1.54 9.77
C SER A 110 -9.90 1.86 10.97
N SER A 111 -11.23 1.75 10.81
CA SER A 111 -12.19 1.90 11.92
C SER A 111 -11.98 0.87 13.03
N GLN A 112 -11.79 -0.40 12.69
CA GLN A 112 -11.51 -1.46 13.67
C GLN A 112 -10.19 -1.23 14.43
N LEU A 113 -9.16 -0.77 13.74
CA LEU A 113 -7.87 -0.42 14.36
C LEU A 113 -7.99 0.76 15.32
N LEU A 114 -8.83 1.76 15.01
CA LEU A 114 -9.10 2.88 15.92
C LEU A 114 -9.85 2.44 17.18
N GLU A 115 -10.85 1.57 17.05
CA GLU A 115 -11.61 1.05 18.19
C GLU A 115 -10.75 0.25 19.18
N ARG A 116 -9.76 -0.50 18.67
CA ARG A 116 -8.81 -1.25 19.51
C ARG A 116 -7.84 -0.35 20.28
N VAL A 117 -7.54 0.85 19.79
CA VAL A 117 -6.64 1.81 20.48
C VAL A 117 -7.39 2.59 21.56
N VAL A 118 -8.68 2.90 21.36
CA VAL A 118 -9.50 3.66 22.33
C VAL A 118 -9.93 2.83 23.55
N ARG A 119 -9.93 1.49 23.45
CA ARG A 119 -10.23 0.58 24.58
C ARG A 119 -9.01 0.20 25.44
N ARG A 120 -7.86 0.86 25.27
CA ARG A 120 -6.63 0.61 26.03
C ARG A 120 -6.25 1.77 26.93
#